data_AF-A0A176WLF0-F1
#
_entry.id   AF-A0A176WLF0-F1
#
_cell.length_a   1.000
_cell.length_b   1.000
_cell.length_c   1.000
_cell.angle_alpha   90.00
_cell.angle_beta   90.00
_cell.angle_gamma   90.00
#
_symmetry.space_group_name_H-M   'P 1'
#
loop_
_entity.id
_entity.type
_entity.pdbx_description
1 polymer ?
#
loop_
_entity_poly.entity_id
_entity_poly.type
_entity_poly.pdbx_seq_one_letter_code
_entity_poly.pdbx_strand_id
1 'polypeptide(L)'
;MQELDEAYKDALNGRPSARPLIELTIPSAVDPTIAPPGKHVINMFVQYTPFHLAEGSWQDQETRAAFAKKCFSIVDEYAPGFSSSIVGYDMLTPPDLERIFGLTGGNIFHGEMGLDALFLLRPIKGWAHYRTPLAGLYLCGAGAHPGGGVMGAPGRNAANVVLQDMGRAGLIVCRKWSRYSVQKLESD
;
A
#
# COMPACT_ATOMS: atom_id res chain seq x y z
N MET A 1 9.12 18.82 13.98
CA MET A 1 9.37 19.05 12.53
C MET A 1 10.83 18.82 12.14
N GLN A 2 11.80 19.13 13.00
CA GLN A 2 13.21 18.88 12.67
C GLN A 2 13.55 17.39 12.45
N GLU A 3 13.12 16.50 13.35
CA GLU A 3 13.35 15.05 13.19
C GLU A 3 12.73 14.48 11.90
N LEU A 4 11.58 15.02 11.48
CA LEU A 4 10.90 14.65 10.23
C LEU A 4 11.76 15.02 9.01
N ASP A 5 12.25 16.26 8.98
CA ASP A 5 13.12 16.78 7.92
C ASP A 5 14.46 16.03 7.86
N GLU A 6 15.04 15.71 9.02
CA GLU A 6 16.27 14.91 9.11
C GLU A 6 16.04 13.48 8.61
N ALA A 7 14.96 12.81 9.02
CA ALA A 7 14.62 11.47 8.51
C ALA A 7 14.39 11.46 7.00
N TYR A 8 13.71 12.48 6.47
CA TYR A 8 13.53 12.66 5.04
C TYR A 8 14.87 12.84 4.30
N LYS A 9 15.75 13.72 4.81
CA LYS A 9 17.08 13.94 4.22
C LYS A 9 17.97 12.71 4.28
N ASP A 10 17.91 11.94 5.37
CA ASP A 10 18.63 10.67 5.47
C ASP A 10 18.18 9.70 4.39
N ALA A 11 16.86 9.55 4.21
CA ALA A 11 16.29 8.69 3.18
C ALA A 11 16.69 9.12 1.76
N LEU A 12 16.69 10.42 1.47
CA LEU A 12 17.16 10.96 0.19
C LEU A 12 18.63 10.60 -0.09
N ASN A 13 19.45 10.51 0.96
CA ASN A 13 20.85 10.12 0.86
C ASN A 13 21.05 8.60 0.95
N GLY A 14 19.99 7.79 0.86
CA GLY A 14 20.06 6.33 0.94
C GLY A 14 20.44 5.80 2.33
N ARG A 15 20.28 6.59 3.38
CA ARG A 15 20.61 6.17 4.76
C ARG A 15 19.32 5.98 5.56
N PRO A 16 19.17 4.88 6.30
CA PRO A 16 18.10 4.77 7.27
C PRO A 16 18.30 5.81 8.36
N SER A 17 17.24 6.52 8.75
CA SER A 17 17.34 7.62 9.72
C SER A 17 18.01 7.20 11.03
N ALA A 18 18.74 8.13 11.64
CA ALA A 18 19.25 7.97 13.00
C ALA A 18 18.12 7.73 14.03
N ARG A 19 16.98 8.40 13.83
CA ARG A 19 15.76 8.28 14.65
C ARG A 19 14.56 8.06 13.71
N PRO A 20 14.30 6.81 13.27
CA PRO A 20 13.22 6.52 12.34
C PRO A 20 11.87 6.99 12.88
N LEU A 21 11.04 7.58 12.01
CA LEU A 21 9.68 7.96 12.38
C LEU A 21 8.79 6.73 12.34
N ILE A 22 8.23 6.36 13.49
CA ILE A 22 7.46 5.13 13.68
C ILE A 22 6.02 5.49 14.05
N GLU A 23 5.09 5.05 13.22
CA GLU A 23 3.68 4.97 13.57
C GLU A 23 3.38 3.56 14.09
N LEU A 24 3.09 3.47 15.39
CA LEU A 24 2.86 2.19 16.07
C LEU A 24 1.37 2.00 16.34
N THR A 25 0.86 0.81 16.01
CA THR A 25 -0.52 0.41 16.32
C THR A 25 -0.54 -0.96 17.01
N ILE A 26 -1.46 -1.14 17.96
CA ILE A 26 -1.65 -2.40 18.70
C ILE A 26 -3.05 -2.93 18.38
N PRO A 27 -3.27 -3.56 17.22
CA PRO A 27 -4.60 -4.01 16.81
C PRO A 27 -5.21 -5.02 17.80
N SER A 28 -4.36 -5.82 18.44
CA SER A 28 -4.78 -6.83 19.43
C SER A 28 -5.37 -6.25 20.72
N ALA A 29 -5.20 -4.95 20.96
CA ALA A 29 -5.87 -4.25 22.05
C ALA A 29 -7.37 -4.02 21.77
N VAL A 30 -7.75 -4.01 20.48
CA VAL A 30 -9.14 -3.84 20.03
C VAL A 30 -9.77 -5.20 19.71
N ASP A 31 -9.03 -6.08 19.05
CA ASP A 31 -9.47 -7.43 18.71
C ASP A 31 -8.58 -8.49 19.39
N PRO A 32 -9.03 -9.12 20.49
CA PRO A 32 -8.23 -10.11 21.18
C PRO A 32 -8.09 -11.43 20.40
N THR A 33 -8.82 -11.63 19.29
CA THR A 33 -8.79 -12.88 18.53
C THR A 33 -7.55 -13.04 17.66
N ILE A 34 -6.85 -11.93 17.37
CA ILE A 34 -5.66 -11.92 16.53
C ILE A 34 -4.35 -12.15 17.30
N ALA A 35 -4.42 -12.40 18.62
CA ALA A 35 -3.26 -12.73 19.44
C ALA A 35 -3.60 -13.80 20.50
N PRO A 36 -2.67 -14.69 20.85
CA PRO A 36 -2.84 -15.60 21.99
C PRO A 36 -3.04 -14.82 23.32
N PRO A 37 -3.71 -15.42 24.32
CA PRO A 37 -3.86 -14.80 25.63
C PRO A 37 -2.53 -14.35 26.25
N GLY A 38 -2.47 -13.11 26.74
CA GLY A 38 -1.26 -12.52 27.33
C GLY A 38 -0.19 -12.10 26.32
N LYS A 39 -0.50 -12.07 25.02
CA LYS A 39 0.36 -11.57 23.95
C LYS A 39 -0.33 -10.47 23.17
N HIS A 40 0.46 -9.64 22.49
CA HIS A 40 -0.03 -8.59 21.61
C HIS A 40 0.64 -8.69 20.24
N VAL A 41 -0.14 -8.43 19.20
CA VAL A 41 0.38 -8.11 17.86
C VAL A 41 0.49 -6.59 17.76
N ILE A 42 1.63 -6.13 17.27
CA ILE A 42 2.00 -4.72 17.10
C ILE A 42 2.46 -4.52 15.66
N ASN A 43 1.94 -3.48 15.02
CA ASN A 43 2.36 -3.07 13.69
C ASN A 43 3.15 -1.76 13.81
N MET A 44 4.30 -1.71 13.15
CA MET A 44 5.16 -0.54 13.09
C MET A 44 5.26 -0.09 11.63
N PHE A 45 4.69 1.06 11.31
CA PHE A 45 4.84 1.70 10.01
C PHE A 45 5.97 2.74 10.10
N VAL A 46 7.09 2.45 9.43
CA VAL A 46 8.32 3.27 9.52
C VAL A 46 8.46 4.13 8.28
N GLN A 47 8.31 5.44 8.47
CA GLN A 47 8.36 6.41 7.37
C GLN A 47 9.80 6.75 6.97
N TYR A 48 9.97 7.20 5.72
CA TYR A 48 11.26 7.59 5.14
C TYR A 48 12.32 6.49 5.18
N THR A 49 11.91 5.24 4.96
CA THR A 49 12.86 4.14 4.76
C THR A 49 13.34 4.15 3.31
N PRO A 50 14.66 4.31 3.04
CA PRO A 50 15.17 4.38 1.67
C PRO A 50 15.02 3.06 0.92
N PHE A 51 14.68 3.11 -0.37
CA PHE A 51 14.60 1.92 -1.22
C PHE A 51 15.99 1.33 -1.52
N HIS A 52 16.95 2.18 -1.84
CA HIS A 52 18.36 1.82 -2.01
C HIS A 52 19.17 2.33 -0.84
N LEU A 53 19.98 1.45 -0.25
CA LEU A 53 20.93 1.85 0.77
C LEU A 53 22.20 2.39 0.11
N ALA A 54 22.73 3.49 0.63
CA ALA A 54 24.04 4.01 0.24
C ALA A 54 25.17 3.07 0.66
N GLU A 55 24.99 2.39 1.79
CA GLU A 55 25.89 1.38 2.33
C GLU A 55 25.10 0.13 2.74
N GLY A 56 25.60 -1.05 2.37
CA GLY A 56 24.92 -2.32 2.66
C GLY A 56 23.77 -2.62 1.70
N SER A 57 22.88 -3.54 2.10
CA SER A 57 21.75 -3.98 1.26
C SER A 57 20.59 -4.47 2.13
N TRP A 58 19.35 -4.23 1.67
CA TRP A 58 18.17 -4.81 2.30
C TRP A 58 18.05 -6.33 2.13
N GLN A 59 18.88 -6.94 1.26
CA GLN A 59 19.00 -8.39 1.16
C GLN A 59 19.91 -8.98 2.25
N ASP A 60 20.74 -8.14 2.90
CA ASP A 60 21.59 -8.58 3.99
C ASP A 60 20.79 -8.65 5.31
N GLN A 61 20.84 -9.81 5.95
CA GLN A 61 20.06 -10.08 7.15
C GLN A 61 20.58 -9.30 8.37
N GLU A 62 21.88 -9.01 8.43
CA GLU A 62 22.45 -8.22 9.52
C GLU A 62 21.99 -6.77 9.46
N THR A 63 22.02 -6.17 8.26
CA THR A 63 21.49 -4.82 7.99
C THR A 63 20.02 -4.71 8.40
N ARG A 64 19.20 -5.70 8.02
CA ARG A 64 17.78 -5.77 8.40
C ARG A 64 17.59 -5.85 9.91
N ALA A 65 18.31 -6.74 10.57
CA ALA A 65 18.22 -6.95 12.00
C ALA A 65 18.69 -5.71 12.79
N ALA A 66 19.75 -5.03 12.32
CA ALA A 66 20.24 -3.79 12.92
C ALA A 66 19.19 -2.67 12.82
N PHE A 67 18.54 -2.52 11.67
CA PHE A 67 17.47 -1.54 11.49
C PHE A 67 16.24 -1.83 12.35
N ALA A 68 15.80 -3.09 12.43
CA ALA A 68 14.69 -3.48 13.31
C ALA A 68 15.00 -3.20 14.78
N LYS A 69 16.20 -3.57 15.26
CA LYS A 69 16.66 -3.27 16.63
C LYS A 69 16.68 -1.77 16.92
N LYS A 70 17.09 -0.95 15.96
CA LYS A 70 17.04 0.52 16.07
C LYS A 70 15.60 1.01 16.23
N CYS A 71 14.66 0.46 15.47
CA CYS A 71 13.25 0.81 15.63
C CYS A 71 12.72 0.41 17.02
N PHE A 72 13.10 -0.78 17.51
CA PHE A 72 12.69 -1.24 18.84
C PHE A 72 13.28 -0.39 19.96
N SER A 73 14.54 0.04 19.85
CA SER A 73 15.15 0.91 20.86
C SER A 73 14.47 2.26 20.95
N ILE A 74 13.97 2.81 19.84
CA ILE A 74 13.16 4.04 19.87
C ILE A 74 11.85 3.80 20.63
N VAL A 75 11.21 2.65 20.45
CA VAL A 75 9.99 2.31 21.21
C VAL A 75 10.30 2.13 22.70
N ASP A 76 11.44 1.53 23.06
CA ASP A 76 11.87 1.38 24.46
C ASP A 76 12.00 2.73 25.20
N GLU A 77 12.34 3.83 24.50
CA GLU A 77 12.37 5.18 25.09
C GLU A 77 11.01 5.59 25.66
N TYR A 78 9.91 5.10 25.08
CA TYR A 78 8.53 5.42 25.47
C TYR A 78 7.83 4.27 26.20
N ALA A 79 8.22 3.04 25.95
CA ALA A 79 7.67 1.82 26.53
C ALA A 79 8.82 0.90 27.00
N PRO A 80 9.43 1.17 28.17
CA PRO A 80 10.60 0.44 28.63
C PRO A 80 10.35 -1.07 28.74
N GLY A 81 11.26 -1.87 28.20
CA GLY A 81 11.14 -3.34 28.17
C GLY A 81 10.31 -3.86 26.99
N PHE A 82 9.96 -2.99 26.04
CA PHE A 82 9.33 -3.39 24.80
C PHE A 82 10.20 -4.38 24.04
N SER A 83 11.48 -4.06 23.79
CA SER A 83 12.36 -4.92 22.97
C SER A 83 12.59 -6.30 23.59
N SER A 84 12.65 -6.39 24.92
CA SER A 84 12.80 -7.66 25.65
C SER A 84 11.52 -8.50 25.66
N SER A 85 10.36 -7.89 25.42
CA SER A 85 9.07 -8.58 25.32
C SER A 85 8.80 -9.23 23.95
N ILE A 86 9.60 -8.86 22.93
CA ILE A 86 9.42 -9.34 21.56
C ILE A 86 9.75 -10.84 21.49
N VAL A 87 8.73 -11.64 21.16
CA VAL A 87 8.88 -13.10 20.94
C VAL A 87 9.21 -13.45 19.48
N GLY A 88 8.96 -12.53 18.55
CA GLY A 88 9.21 -12.67 17.13
C GLY A 88 8.75 -11.41 16.40
N TYR A 89 9.35 -11.15 15.23
CA TYR A 89 8.94 -10.07 14.34
C TYR A 89 9.16 -10.49 12.90
N ASP A 90 8.40 -9.87 12.00
CA ASP A 90 8.67 -9.89 10.56
C ASP A 90 8.79 -8.44 10.08
N MET A 91 9.58 -8.23 9.03
CA MET A 91 9.85 -6.91 8.49
C MET A 91 9.79 -6.96 6.97
N LEU A 92 9.08 -6.01 6.39
CA LEU A 92 9.01 -5.80 4.94
C LEU A 92 9.68 -4.47 4.60
N THR A 93 10.80 -4.52 3.88
CA THR A 93 11.51 -3.32 3.42
C THR A 93 10.93 -2.82 2.11
N PRO A 94 11.27 -1.59 1.64
CA PRO A 94 10.71 -1.07 0.40
C PRO A 94 10.92 -2.01 -0.83
N PRO A 95 12.08 -2.67 -1.02
CA PRO A 95 12.23 -3.69 -2.07
C PRO A 95 11.34 -4.92 -1.89
N ASP A 96 11.06 -5.35 -0.65
CA ASP A 96 10.12 -6.45 -0.40
C ASP A 96 8.69 -6.05 -0.76
N LEU A 97 8.29 -4.83 -0.41
CA LEU A 97 6.98 -4.29 -0.75
C LEU A 97 6.76 -4.24 -2.26
N GLU A 98 7.78 -3.80 -3.02
CA GLU A 98 7.73 -3.83 -4.48
C GLU A 98 7.61 -5.25 -5.02
N ARG A 99 8.46 -6.17 -4.54
CA ARG A 99 8.52 -7.56 -5.02
C ARG A 99 7.25 -8.35 -4.72
N ILE A 100 6.67 -8.18 -3.53
CA ILE A 100 5.54 -8.99 -3.05
C ILE A 100 4.21 -8.41 -3.51
N PHE A 101 4.07 -7.08 -3.48
CA PHE A 101 2.78 -6.41 -3.71
C PHE A 101 2.74 -5.57 -4.98
N GLY A 102 3.86 -5.43 -5.71
CA GLY A 102 3.94 -4.53 -6.86
C GLY A 102 3.96 -3.04 -6.48
N LEU A 103 4.31 -2.72 -5.23
CA LEU A 103 4.42 -1.34 -4.76
C LEU A 103 5.72 -0.72 -5.24
N THR A 104 5.73 -0.13 -6.45
CA THR A 104 6.93 0.49 -7.02
C THR A 104 7.56 1.49 -6.06
N GLY A 105 8.86 1.35 -5.81
CA GLY A 105 9.63 2.14 -4.85
C GLY A 105 9.22 1.93 -3.38
N GLY A 106 8.38 0.93 -3.08
CA GLY A 106 7.78 0.70 -1.77
C GLY A 106 6.70 1.72 -1.40
N ASN A 107 6.15 2.47 -2.36
CA ASN A 107 5.20 3.53 -2.09
C ASN A 107 3.75 3.02 -2.02
N ILE A 108 3.17 3.01 -0.83
CA ILE A 108 1.80 2.54 -0.55
C ILE A 108 0.70 3.36 -1.25
N PHE A 109 1.03 4.56 -1.73
CA PHE A 109 0.11 5.39 -2.51
C PHE A 109 0.17 5.08 -4.02
N HIS A 110 0.99 4.12 -4.46
CA HIS A 110 1.25 3.79 -5.87
C HIS A 110 1.73 5.01 -6.68
N GLY A 111 2.66 5.76 -6.10
CA GLY A 111 3.23 6.98 -6.67
C GLY A 111 3.14 8.15 -5.70
N GLU A 112 4.09 9.07 -5.83
CA GLU A 112 4.17 10.26 -5.00
C GLU A 112 2.86 11.08 -5.04
N MET A 113 2.60 11.80 -3.94
CA MET A 113 1.45 12.69 -3.80
C MET A 113 1.93 14.16 -3.72
N GLY A 114 2.80 14.54 -4.65
CA GLY A 114 3.20 15.94 -4.87
C GLY A 114 2.06 16.78 -5.42
N LEU A 115 2.20 18.10 -5.38
CA LEU A 115 1.17 19.04 -5.88
C LEU A 115 0.80 18.80 -7.36
N ASP A 116 1.75 18.31 -8.13
CA ASP A 116 1.65 17.92 -9.53
C ASP A 116 1.06 16.52 -9.76
N ALA A 117 0.87 15.73 -8.70
CA ALA A 117 0.29 14.38 -8.71
C ALA A 117 -0.95 14.24 -7.80
N LEU A 118 -1.64 15.37 -7.56
CA LEU A 118 -2.87 15.47 -6.77
C LEU A 118 -4.07 15.91 -7.62
N PHE A 119 -5.27 15.64 -7.10
CA PHE A 119 -6.55 16.01 -7.72
C PHE A 119 -6.66 15.56 -9.19
N LEU A 120 -6.91 16.50 -10.11
CA LEU A 120 -7.09 16.29 -11.54
C LEU A 120 -5.80 15.82 -12.25
N LEU A 121 -4.67 15.96 -11.58
CA LEU A 121 -3.36 15.56 -12.09
C LEU A 121 -2.97 14.15 -11.68
N ARG A 122 -3.77 13.45 -10.85
CA ARG A 122 -3.53 12.07 -10.42
C ARG A 122 -4.24 11.04 -11.33
N PRO A 123 -3.57 9.99 -11.81
CA PRO A 123 -2.12 9.74 -11.73
C PRO A 123 -1.31 10.65 -12.67
N ILE A 124 -1.92 11.04 -13.79
CA ILE A 124 -1.41 12.05 -14.72
C ILE A 124 -2.59 12.92 -15.18
N LYS A 125 -2.29 14.10 -15.69
CA LYS A 125 -3.31 15.03 -16.21
C LYS A 125 -4.22 14.33 -17.21
N GLY A 126 -5.52 14.49 -16.99
CA GLY A 126 -6.54 13.94 -17.86
C GLY A 126 -6.93 12.49 -17.57
N TRP A 127 -6.33 11.81 -16.57
CA TRP A 127 -6.67 10.42 -16.21
C TRP A 127 -7.45 10.30 -14.89
N ALA A 128 -7.71 11.42 -14.21
CA ALA A 128 -8.50 11.48 -12.98
C ALA A 128 -9.98 11.06 -13.15
N HIS A 129 -10.42 10.83 -14.38
CA HIS A 129 -11.78 10.36 -14.72
C HIS A 129 -11.87 8.83 -14.85
N TYR A 130 -10.87 8.10 -14.34
CA TYR A 130 -10.82 6.64 -14.17
C TYR A 130 -10.75 5.80 -15.45
N ARG A 131 -10.94 6.37 -16.63
CA ARG A 131 -10.76 5.66 -17.91
C ARG A 131 -9.32 5.74 -18.36
N THR A 132 -8.88 4.71 -19.08
CA THR A 132 -7.59 4.72 -19.79
C THR A 132 -7.83 4.88 -21.30
N PRO A 133 -6.78 5.11 -22.11
CA PRO A 133 -6.88 5.10 -23.57
C PRO A 133 -7.36 3.75 -24.15
N LEU A 134 -7.27 2.67 -23.37
CA LEU A 134 -7.76 1.35 -23.75
C LEU A 134 -9.21 1.20 -23.29
N ALA A 135 -10.12 1.02 -24.25
CA ALA A 135 -11.53 0.81 -23.97
C ALA A 135 -11.73 -0.44 -23.10
N GLY A 136 -12.50 -0.30 -22.02
CA GLY A 136 -12.75 -1.38 -21.05
C GLY A 136 -11.70 -1.52 -19.96
N LEU A 137 -10.62 -0.73 -19.97
CA LEU A 137 -9.61 -0.70 -18.91
C LEU A 137 -9.73 0.58 -18.08
N TYR A 138 -9.78 0.42 -16.75
CA TYR A 138 -10.07 1.48 -15.79
C TYR A 138 -9.06 1.51 -14.64
N LEU A 139 -8.85 2.68 -14.04
CA LEU A 139 -8.01 2.90 -12.88
C LEU A 139 -8.86 2.95 -11.60
N CYS A 140 -8.57 2.08 -10.63
CA CYS A 140 -9.37 1.93 -9.41
C CYS A 140 -8.57 1.84 -8.10
N GLY A 141 -7.24 1.88 -8.17
CA GLY A 141 -6.36 1.67 -7.02
C GLY A 141 -5.89 2.96 -6.34
N ALA A 142 -4.99 2.82 -5.36
CA ALA A 142 -4.42 3.93 -4.59
C ALA A 142 -3.70 5.00 -5.44
N GLY A 143 -3.24 4.63 -6.63
CA GLY A 143 -2.63 5.54 -7.60
C GLY A 143 -3.63 6.44 -8.33
N ALA A 144 -4.94 6.19 -8.21
CA ALA A 144 -5.97 7.00 -8.84
C ALA A 144 -6.50 8.08 -7.89
N HIS A 145 -7.12 9.11 -8.46
CA HIS A 145 -7.87 10.11 -7.70
C HIS A 145 -8.97 9.43 -6.85
N PRO A 146 -9.28 9.86 -5.61
CA PRO A 146 -8.75 11.03 -4.88
C PRO A 146 -7.38 10.89 -4.23
N GLY A 147 -6.84 9.68 -4.10
CA GLY A 147 -5.59 9.44 -3.40
C GLY A 147 -5.48 8.00 -2.94
N GLY A 148 -4.37 7.69 -2.28
CA GLY A 148 -4.05 6.32 -1.93
C GLY A 148 -4.48 5.88 -0.53
N GLY A 149 -3.89 4.76 -0.09
CA GLY A 149 -4.30 4.04 1.11
C GLY A 149 -5.59 3.24 0.92
N VAL A 150 -6.11 2.70 2.01
CA VAL A 150 -7.32 1.84 2.02
C VAL A 150 -8.59 2.68 2.11
N MET A 151 -8.71 3.71 1.26
CA MET A 151 -9.85 4.64 1.28
C MET A 151 -11.11 4.06 0.61
N GLY A 152 -10.94 3.15 -0.36
CA GLY A 152 -12.04 2.58 -1.16
C GLY A 152 -12.70 3.55 -2.16
N ALA A 153 -12.47 4.86 -2.03
CA ALA A 153 -13.05 5.86 -2.93
C ALA A 153 -12.61 5.72 -4.40
N PRO A 154 -11.32 5.49 -4.74
CA PRO A 154 -10.92 5.29 -6.13
C PRO A 154 -11.64 4.09 -6.76
N GLY A 155 -11.77 2.99 -6.02
CA GLY A 155 -12.48 1.79 -6.44
C GLY A 155 -13.97 2.05 -6.70
N ARG A 156 -14.64 2.69 -5.74
CA ARG A 156 -16.06 3.08 -5.89
C ARG A 156 -16.29 3.98 -7.10
N ASN A 157 -15.43 4.98 -7.31
CA ASN A 157 -15.60 5.94 -8.39
C ASN A 157 -15.35 5.29 -9.76
N ALA A 158 -14.33 4.44 -9.87
CA ALA A 158 -14.07 3.66 -11.07
C ALA A 158 -15.26 2.74 -11.40
N ALA A 159 -15.84 2.06 -10.41
CA ALA A 159 -17.00 1.21 -10.61
C ALA A 159 -18.21 1.99 -11.16
N ASN A 160 -18.46 3.20 -10.66
CA ASN A 160 -19.52 4.06 -11.21
C ASN A 160 -19.28 4.43 -12.67
N VAL A 161 -18.02 4.69 -13.04
CA VAL A 161 -17.63 4.98 -14.43
C VAL A 161 -17.82 3.76 -15.33
N VAL A 162 -17.45 2.57 -14.85
CA VAL A 162 -17.70 1.29 -15.55
C VAL A 162 -19.18 1.11 -15.81
N LEU A 163 -20.03 1.29 -14.79
CA LEU A 163 -21.48 1.14 -14.93
C LEU A 163 -22.08 2.13 -15.95
N GLN A 164 -21.58 3.36 -16.00
CA GLN A 164 -22.00 4.34 -17.01
C GLN A 164 -21.62 3.91 -18.43
N ASP A 165 -20.41 3.41 -18.63
CA ASP A 165 -19.94 2.95 -19.93
C ASP A 165 -20.65 1.66 -20.37
N MET A 166 -20.92 0.74 -19.44
CA MET A 166 -21.74 -0.45 -19.69
C MET A 166 -23.20 -0.10 -19.98
N GLY A 167 -23.77 0.90 -19.30
CA GLY A 167 -25.11 1.40 -19.58
C GLY A 167 -25.21 2.06 -20.96
N ARG A 168 -24.15 2.75 -21.41
CA ARG A 168 -24.00 3.24 -22.78
C ARG A 168 -23.81 2.11 -23.79
N ALA A 169 -23.10 1.04 -23.43
CA ALA A 169 -22.99 -0.17 -24.24
C ALA A 169 -24.27 -1.03 -24.25
N GLY A 170 -25.15 -0.87 -23.26
CA GLY A 170 -26.44 -1.58 -23.12
C GLY A 170 -27.43 -1.27 -24.24
N LEU A 171 -27.29 -0.13 -24.92
CA LEU A 171 -28.04 0.18 -26.14
C LEU A 171 -27.47 -0.52 -27.40
N ILE A 172 -26.26 -1.08 -27.34
CA ILE A 172 -25.59 -1.73 -28.48
C ILE A 172 -25.46 -3.26 -28.28
N VAL A 173 -25.32 -3.76 -27.05
CA VAL A 173 -25.04 -5.19 -26.77
C VAL A 173 -26.31 -6.03 -26.53
N CYS A 174 -27.46 -5.43 -26.25
CA CYS A 174 -28.72 -6.17 -26.06
C CYS A 174 -29.26 -6.85 -27.34
N ARG A 175 -28.62 -6.67 -28.51
CA ARG A 175 -29.02 -7.34 -29.77
C ARG A 175 -28.26 -8.62 -30.12
N LYS A 176 -27.17 -8.98 -29.43
CA LYS A 176 -26.31 -10.11 -29.88
C LYS A 176 -26.22 -11.33 -28.95
N TRP A 177 -26.68 -11.25 -27.70
CA TRP A 177 -26.60 -12.36 -26.74
C TRP A 177 -27.88 -13.22 -26.66
N SER A 178 -28.71 -13.24 -27.72
CA SER A 178 -29.94 -14.04 -27.80
C SER A 178 -29.82 -15.31 -28.67
N ARG A 179 -28.62 -15.68 -29.17
CA ARG A 179 -28.47 -16.81 -30.12
C ARG A 179 -27.41 -17.86 -29.76
N TYR A 180 -27.24 -18.17 -28.48
CA TYR A 180 -26.70 -19.47 -28.10
C TYR A 180 -27.71 -20.19 -27.21
N SER A 181 -28.62 -20.86 -27.91
CA SER A 181 -29.60 -21.81 -27.41
C SER A 181 -28.90 -22.92 -26.62
N VAL A 182 -29.37 -23.10 -25.39
CA VAL A 182 -29.14 -24.27 -24.54
C VAL A 182 -29.62 -25.50 -25.31
N GLN A 183 -28.70 -26.37 -25.74
CA GLN A 183 -29.05 -27.73 -26.13
C GLN A 183 -29.37 -28.51 -24.86
N LYS A 184 -30.64 -28.86 -24.69
CA LYS A 184 -31.12 -29.87 -23.74
C LYS A 184 -30.45 -31.20 -24.08
N LEU A 185 -29.67 -31.74 -23.15
CA LEU A 185 -29.36 -33.17 -23.08
C LEU A 185 -30.53 -33.83 -22.35
N GLU A 186 -31.46 -34.41 -23.10
CA GLU A 186 -32.41 -35.38 -22.55
C GLU A 186 -31.76 -36.77 -22.68
N SER A 187 -31.64 -37.41 -21.52
CA SER A 187 -31.27 -38.81 -21.34
C SER A 187 -32.48 -39.70 -21.58
N ASP A 188 -32.34 -40.67 -22.48
CA ASP A 188 -33.03 -41.97 -22.47
C ASP A 188 -31.99 -43.05 -22.77
#